data_AF-A0A660W902-F1
#
_entry.id   AF-A0A660W902-F1
#
_cell.length_a   1.000
_cell.length_b   1.000
_cell.length_c   1.000
_cell.angle_alpha   90.00
_cell.angle_beta   90.00
_cell.angle_gamma   90.00
#
_symmetry.space_group_name_H-M   'P 1'
#
loop_
_entity.id
_entity.type
_entity.pdbx_description
1 polymer ?
#
loop_
_entity_poly.entity_id
_entity_poly.type
_entity_poly.pdbx_seq_one_letter_code
_entity_poly.pdbx_strand_id
1 'polypeptide(L)'
;MSELDIVKDLARQTLIVPSTTSEPDSSLWYRGLRLVRNVEHICGLPELLMAGLQIDRFCLISATYFSDAGLARYLEENNRSVDSAFSNGNGNGLLEVSAELATKKLAGVIEKSKIEKISSIITESGSHLTQRTEAMILSDARNLDDIGAIGILNEYRRFVIGGKGVGGVLQNWKKKIDYGYWQMRLKEGFRFEQVRKLAEHRLAAAEYIINQLRVETKALDVEELSADSVLV
;
A
#
# COMPACT_ATOMS: atom_id res chain seq x y z
N MET A 1 22.02 0.10 -20.18
CA MET A 1 21.03 -0.13 -19.12
C MET A 1 21.32 0.87 -18.02
N SER A 2 20.36 1.70 -17.61
CA SER A 2 20.58 2.70 -16.55
C SER A 2 20.67 2.02 -15.18
N GLU A 3 21.28 2.67 -14.18
CA GLU A 3 21.27 2.16 -12.78
C GLU A 3 19.84 1.86 -12.31
N LEU A 4 18.88 2.70 -12.70
CA LEU A 4 17.48 2.54 -12.33
C LEU A 4 16.80 1.32 -12.99
N ASP A 5 17.19 0.99 -14.23
CA ASP A 5 16.70 -0.23 -14.89
C ASP A 5 17.15 -1.48 -14.12
N ILE A 6 18.39 -1.48 -13.63
CA ILE A 6 18.92 -2.59 -12.83
C ILE A 6 18.17 -2.71 -11.49
N VAL A 7 17.95 -1.59 -10.80
CA VAL A 7 17.14 -1.54 -9.56
C VAL A 7 15.74 -2.11 -9.82
N LYS A 8 15.11 -1.68 -10.90
CA LYS A 8 13.76 -2.10 -11.30
C LYS A 8 13.68 -3.61 -11.55
N ASP A 9 14.66 -4.17 -12.26
CA ASP A 9 14.71 -5.61 -12.54
C ASP A 9 14.94 -6.44 -11.27
N LEU A 10 15.83 -5.99 -10.37
CA LEU A 10 16.07 -6.65 -9.08
C LEU A 10 14.84 -6.59 -8.18
N ALA A 11 14.14 -5.46 -8.16
CA ALA A 11 12.89 -5.32 -7.43
C ALA A 11 11.79 -6.22 -7.99
N ARG A 12 11.66 -6.31 -9.32
CA ARG A 12 10.71 -7.22 -9.98
C ARG A 12 10.94 -8.66 -9.56
N GLN A 13 12.18 -9.13 -9.57
CA GLN A 13 12.53 -10.49 -9.12
C GLN A 13 12.22 -10.71 -7.63
N THR A 14 12.27 -9.66 -6.82
CA THR A 14 12.02 -9.73 -5.37
C THR A 14 10.53 -9.67 -5.03
N LEU A 15 9.72 -9.00 -5.85
CA LEU A 15 8.30 -8.77 -5.58
C LEU A 15 7.36 -9.77 -6.28
N ILE A 16 7.89 -10.61 -7.18
CA ILE A 16 7.12 -11.71 -7.78
C ILE A 16 7.25 -12.92 -6.87
N VAL A 17 6.17 -13.23 -6.15
CA VAL A 17 6.13 -14.30 -5.16
C VAL A 17 5.66 -15.61 -5.83
N PRO A 18 6.32 -16.75 -5.62
CA PRO A 18 5.82 -18.04 -6.06
C PRO A 18 4.41 -18.31 -5.51
N SER A 19 3.50 -18.74 -6.39
CA SER A 19 2.14 -19.12 -6.00
C SER A 19 2.01 -20.64 -5.91
N THR A 20 0.97 -21.11 -5.23
CA THR A 20 0.52 -22.51 -5.29
C THR A 20 -0.15 -22.84 -6.63
N THR A 21 -0.58 -21.82 -7.38
CA THR A 21 -1.01 -21.93 -8.77
C THR A 21 0.20 -21.98 -9.71
N SER A 22 0.03 -22.49 -10.93
CA SER A 22 1.11 -22.55 -11.94
C SER A 22 1.67 -21.19 -12.37
N GLU A 23 0.98 -20.10 -12.01
CA GLU A 23 1.39 -18.73 -12.34
C GLU A 23 1.88 -18.00 -11.08
N PRO A 24 3.05 -17.33 -11.15
CA PRO A 24 3.59 -16.59 -10.02
C PRO A 24 2.75 -15.33 -9.72
N ASP A 25 2.67 -14.96 -8.45
CA ASP A 25 1.91 -13.81 -7.98
C ASP A 25 2.69 -12.51 -8.19
N SER A 26 2.22 -11.69 -9.14
CA SER A 26 2.85 -10.42 -9.54
C SER A 26 2.17 -9.18 -8.95
N SER A 27 1.24 -9.37 -8.02
CA SER A 27 0.47 -8.27 -7.43
C SER A 27 1.30 -7.20 -6.71
N LEU A 28 2.33 -7.61 -5.94
CA LEU A 28 3.21 -6.68 -5.24
C LEU A 28 4.08 -5.90 -6.22
N TRP A 29 4.48 -6.54 -7.32
CA TRP A 29 5.15 -5.85 -8.42
C TRP A 29 4.25 -4.76 -9.04
N TYR A 30 2.99 -5.07 -9.33
CA TYR A 30 2.05 -4.07 -9.84
C TYR A 30 1.77 -2.95 -8.83
N ARG A 31 1.72 -3.26 -7.54
CA ARG A 31 1.64 -2.26 -6.48
C ARG A 31 2.87 -1.35 -6.48
N GLY A 32 4.07 -1.91 -6.54
CA GLY A 32 5.32 -1.14 -6.66
C GLY A 32 5.29 -0.15 -7.84
N LEU A 33 4.80 -0.57 -9.00
CA LEU A 33 4.63 0.31 -10.17
C LEU A 33 3.63 1.46 -9.93
N ARG A 34 2.51 1.20 -9.25
CA ARG A 34 1.55 2.25 -8.87
C ARG A 34 2.15 3.21 -7.85
N LEU A 35 2.89 2.70 -6.87
CA LEU A 35 3.56 3.52 -5.86
C LEU A 35 4.60 4.44 -6.49
N VAL A 36 5.40 3.96 -7.44
CA VAL A 36 6.36 4.81 -8.17
C VAL A 36 5.64 5.96 -8.87
N ARG A 37 4.52 5.68 -9.57
CA ARG A 37 3.71 6.75 -10.20
C ARG A 37 3.19 7.75 -9.17
N ASN A 38 2.65 7.27 -8.04
CA ASN A 38 2.17 8.15 -6.97
C ASN A 38 3.32 9.04 -6.45
N VAL A 39 4.49 8.46 -6.19
CA VAL A 39 5.69 9.18 -5.75
C VAL A 39 6.10 10.25 -6.76
N GLU A 40 6.17 9.92 -8.04
CA GLU A 40 6.51 10.88 -9.09
C GLU A 40 5.53 12.04 -9.16
N HIS A 41 4.23 11.77 -9.05
CA HIS A 41 3.20 12.82 -9.00
C HIS A 41 3.30 13.67 -7.73
N ILE A 42 3.55 13.05 -6.57
CA ILE A 42 3.72 13.77 -5.31
C ILE A 42 4.94 14.68 -5.39
N CYS A 43 6.07 14.21 -5.93
CA CYS A 43 7.27 15.04 -6.15
C CYS A 43 7.02 16.28 -7.02
N GLY A 44 5.97 16.28 -7.85
CA GLY A 44 5.57 17.40 -8.69
C GLY A 44 4.59 18.38 -8.03
N LEU A 45 4.19 18.15 -6.78
CA LEU A 45 3.22 19.02 -6.10
C LEU A 45 3.78 20.43 -5.89
N PRO A 46 2.96 21.47 -6.10
CA PRO A 46 3.37 22.86 -5.89
C PRO A 46 3.99 23.13 -4.52
N GLU A 47 3.47 22.51 -3.45
CA GLU A 47 3.98 22.70 -2.09
C GLU A 47 5.45 22.25 -1.92
N LEU A 48 5.86 21.18 -2.63
CA LEU A 48 7.25 20.71 -2.61
C LEU A 48 8.14 21.55 -3.52
N LEU A 49 7.63 21.95 -4.69
CA LEU A 49 8.37 22.79 -5.64
C LEU A 49 8.65 24.18 -5.05
N MET A 50 7.65 24.79 -4.40
CA MET A 50 7.78 26.10 -3.76
C MET A 50 8.71 26.08 -2.55
N ALA A 51 8.78 24.96 -1.83
CA ALA A 51 9.70 24.78 -0.71
C ALA A 51 11.17 24.64 -1.15
N GLY A 52 11.45 24.48 -2.45
CA GLY A 52 12.82 24.37 -2.98
C GLY A 52 13.57 23.14 -2.48
N LEU A 53 12.85 22.10 -2.05
CA LEU A 53 13.43 20.91 -1.46
C LEU A 53 14.14 20.07 -2.53
N GLN A 54 15.41 19.74 -2.29
CA GLN A 54 16.15 18.83 -3.15
C GLN A 54 15.75 17.38 -2.83
N ILE A 55 14.93 16.80 -3.70
CA ILE A 55 14.48 15.41 -3.60
C ILE A 55 15.43 14.53 -4.42
N ASP A 56 16.08 13.58 -3.77
CA ASP A 56 16.87 12.57 -4.46
C ASP A 56 15.95 11.50 -5.05
N ARG A 57 15.53 11.77 -6.29
CA ARG A 57 14.57 10.93 -7.01
C ARG A 57 15.09 9.50 -7.23
N PHE A 58 16.39 9.33 -7.43
CA PHE A 58 16.96 8.00 -7.62
C PHE A 58 16.77 7.14 -6.35
N CYS A 59 17.17 7.67 -5.19
CA CYS A 59 17.04 6.94 -3.93
C CYS A 59 15.56 6.73 -3.56
N LEU A 60 14.71 7.73 -3.77
CA LEU A 60 13.27 7.63 -3.47
C LEU A 60 12.56 6.59 -4.36
N ILE A 61 12.78 6.60 -5.67
CA ILE A 61 12.18 5.60 -6.58
C ILE A 61 12.70 4.20 -6.24
N SER A 62 13.99 4.06 -5.97
CA SER A 62 14.59 2.78 -5.56
C SER A 62 13.99 2.26 -4.25
N ALA A 63 13.86 3.13 -3.24
CA ALA A 63 13.18 2.81 -1.98
C ALA A 63 11.72 2.39 -2.21
N THR A 64 11.02 3.05 -3.13
CA THR A 64 9.64 2.74 -3.48
C THR A 64 9.51 1.33 -4.06
N TYR A 65 10.40 0.95 -4.99
CA TYR A 65 10.44 -0.39 -5.57
C TYR A 65 10.68 -1.50 -4.55
N PHE A 66 11.46 -1.24 -3.49
CA PHE A 66 11.76 -2.24 -2.46
C PHE A 66 10.86 -2.12 -1.22
N SER A 67 9.97 -1.14 -1.13
CA SER A 67 9.20 -0.84 0.09
C SER A 67 8.33 -2.01 0.59
N ASP A 68 7.85 -2.87 -0.32
CA ASP A 68 7.06 -4.06 0.00
C ASP A 68 7.86 -5.38 -0.12
N ALA A 69 9.20 -5.33 -0.23
CA ALA A 69 10.04 -6.53 -0.32
C ALA A 69 9.97 -7.42 0.92
N GLY A 70 9.84 -6.83 2.12
CA GLY A 70 9.63 -7.57 3.36
C GLY A 70 8.29 -8.30 3.39
N LEU A 71 7.24 -7.72 2.78
CA LEU A 71 5.95 -8.39 2.63
C LEU A 71 6.06 -9.56 1.64
N ALA A 72 6.79 -9.40 0.52
CA ALA A 72 7.03 -10.48 -0.42
C ALA A 72 7.72 -11.68 0.25
N ARG A 73 8.81 -11.42 0.98
CA ARG A 73 9.52 -12.45 1.76
C ARG A 73 8.63 -13.11 2.81
N TYR A 74 7.81 -12.33 3.52
CA TYR A 74 6.88 -12.88 4.49
C TYR A 74 5.88 -13.85 3.84
N LEU A 75 5.33 -13.50 2.67
CA LEU A 75 4.40 -14.36 1.93
C LEU A 75 5.07 -15.64 1.44
N GLU A 76 6.31 -15.56 0.97
CA GLU A 76 7.12 -16.72 0.58
C GLU A 76 7.33 -17.71 1.73
N GLU A 77 7.71 -17.19 2.90
CA GLU A 77 8.02 -18.00 4.09
C GLU A 77 6.78 -18.60 4.75
N ASN A 78 5.66 -17.87 4.79
CA ASN A 78 4.51 -18.24 5.63
C ASN A 78 3.39 -18.98 4.91
N ASN A 79 3.44 -19.09 3.57
CA ASN A 79 2.74 -19.97 2.63
C ASN A 79 1.33 -20.57 2.97
N ARG A 80 0.61 -20.10 4.01
CA ARG A 80 -0.64 -20.69 4.57
C ARG A 80 -1.30 -19.98 5.78
N SER A 81 -0.72 -18.99 6.46
CA SER A 81 -1.45 -18.29 7.54
C SER A 81 -1.09 -16.81 7.68
N VAL A 82 -1.90 -15.96 7.04
CA VAL A 82 -1.76 -14.48 7.03
C VAL A 82 -2.32 -13.82 8.29
N ASP A 83 -3.03 -14.58 9.13
CA ASP A 83 -3.69 -14.03 10.33
C ASP A 83 -2.70 -13.53 11.40
N SER A 84 -1.42 -13.91 11.36
CA SER A 84 -0.42 -13.49 12.36
C SER A 84 0.32 -12.19 12.03
N ALA A 85 0.59 -11.87 10.75
CA ALA A 85 1.38 -10.68 10.40
C ALA A 85 0.60 -9.35 10.48
N PHE A 86 -0.70 -9.37 10.25
CA PHE A 86 -1.50 -8.14 10.25
C PHE A 86 -2.22 -7.88 11.58
N SER A 87 -2.33 -8.88 12.45
CA SER A 87 -2.90 -8.73 13.80
C SER A 87 -1.88 -8.29 14.85
N ASN A 88 -0.58 -8.50 14.62
CA ASN A 88 0.47 -7.96 15.49
C ASN A 88 0.95 -6.62 14.92
N GLY A 89 0.68 -5.53 15.65
CA GLY A 89 0.91 -4.13 15.26
C GLY A 89 2.37 -3.69 15.07
N ASN A 90 3.22 -4.50 14.43
CA ASN A 90 4.61 -4.16 14.08
C ASN A 90 4.78 -4.06 12.56
N GLY A 91 4.00 -3.19 11.90
CA GLY A 91 4.21 -2.83 10.49
C GLY A 91 5.63 -2.34 10.18
N ASN A 92 6.34 -1.84 11.20
CA ASN A 92 7.76 -1.45 11.12
C ASN A 92 8.70 -2.63 10.84
N GLY A 93 8.39 -3.83 11.34
CA GLY A 93 9.25 -5.01 11.13
C GLY A 93 9.36 -5.40 9.65
N LEU A 94 8.28 -5.22 8.87
CA LEU A 94 8.32 -5.48 7.43
C LEU A 94 9.17 -4.45 6.68
N LEU A 95 9.22 -3.20 7.15
CA LEU A 95 10.04 -2.16 6.52
C LEU A 95 11.53 -2.35 6.80
N GLU A 96 11.88 -2.79 8.00
CA GLU A 96 13.25 -3.19 8.34
C GLU A 96 13.70 -4.35 7.42
N VAL A 97 12.87 -5.38 7.27
CA VAL A 97 13.16 -6.50 6.35
C VAL A 97 13.24 -6.01 4.90
N SER A 98 12.37 -5.10 4.46
CA SER A 98 12.45 -4.48 3.13
C SER A 98 13.79 -3.76 2.91
N ALA A 99 14.26 -3.01 3.90
CA ALA A 99 15.53 -2.27 3.83
C ALA A 99 16.75 -3.21 3.81
N GLU A 100 16.73 -4.29 4.61
CA GLU A 100 17.75 -5.34 4.56
C GLU A 100 17.82 -6.02 3.19
N LEU A 101 16.66 -6.35 2.62
CA LEU A 101 16.57 -6.95 1.29
C LEU A 101 17.06 -6.00 0.20
N ALA A 102 16.70 -4.71 0.28
CA ALA A 102 17.22 -3.69 -0.62
C ALA A 102 18.76 -3.61 -0.53
N THR A 103 19.30 -3.57 0.69
CA THR A 103 20.75 -3.55 0.92
C THR A 103 21.43 -4.76 0.30
N LYS A 104 20.91 -5.96 0.54
CA LYS A 104 21.46 -7.20 0.01
C LYS A 104 21.41 -7.27 -1.52
N LYS A 105 20.29 -6.87 -2.12
CA LYS A 105 20.08 -6.98 -3.57
C LYS A 105 20.85 -5.93 -4.36
N LEU A 106 21.05 -4.74 -3.79
CA LEU A 106 21.74 -3.63 -4.46
C LEU A 106 23.26 -3.65 -4.23
N ALA A 107 23.76 -4.45 -3.28
CA ALA A 107 25.19 -4.57 -2.98
C ALA A 107 26.00 -4.94 -4.23
N GLY A 108 27.09 -4.22 -4.46
CA GLY A 108 27.99 -4.42 -5.61
C GLY A 108 27.47 -3.86 -6.94
N VAL A 109 26.23 -3.36 -6.98
CA VAL A 109 25.62 -2.74 -8.17
C VAL A 109 25.45 -1.24 -7.99
N ILE A 110 25.05 -0.81 -6.79
CA ILE A 110 24.82 0.59 -6.44
C ILE A 110 25.84 1.02 -5.38
N GLU A 111 26.21 2.30 -5.41
CA GLU A 111 27.09 2.89 -4.40
C GLU A 111 26.51 2.74 -2.98
N LYS A 112 27.37 2.38 -2.02
CA LYS A 112 26.97 2.12 -0.63
C LYS A 112 26.22 3.28 0.02
N SER A 113 26.64 4.52 -0.21
CA SER A 113 25.99 5.73 0.31
C SER A 113 24.53 5.87 -0.15
N LYS A 114 24.25 5.57 -1.42
CA LYS A 114 22.89 5.52 -1.99
C LYS A 114 22.08 4.39 -1.36
N ILE A 115 22.66 3.21 -1.16
CA ILE A 115 21.99 2.06 -0.52
C ILE A 115 21.57 2.40 0.93
N GLU A 116 22.44 3.04 1.70
CA GLU A 116 22.15 3.50 3.06
C GLU A 116 20.98 4.49 3.06
N LYS A 117 20.99 5.45 2.12
CA LYS A 117 19.89 6.41 1.95
C LYS A 117 18.58 5.73 1.55
N ILE A 118 18.60 4.79 0.60
CA ILE A 118 17.44 3.99 0.18
C ILE A 118 16.85 3.26 1.39
N SER A 119 17.69 2.58 2.16
CA SER A 119 17.28 1.82 3.35
C SER A 119 16.65 2.72 4.40
N SER A 120 17.24 3.88 4.66
CA SER A 120 16.70 4.90 5.57
C SER A 120 15.36 5.46 5.08
N ILE A 121 15.17 5.71 3.78
CA ILE A 121 13.86 6.13 3.25
C ILE A 121 12.80 5.05 3.50
N ILE A 122 13.12 3.78 3.26
CA ILE A 122 12.18 2.66 3.48
C ILE A 122 11.76 2.59 4.95
N THR A 123 12.71 2.54 5.88
CA THR A 123 12.42 2.40 7.32
C THR A 123 11.72 3.62 7.89
N GLU A 124 12.20 4.83 7.57
CA GLU A 124 11.60 6.07 8.07
C GLU A 124 10.20 6.34 7.51
N SER A 125 9.85 5.77 6.35
CA SER A 125 8.50 5.93 5.77
C SER A 125 7.37 5.35 6.63
N GLY A 126 7.70 4.48 7.60
CA GLY A 126 6.74 3.99 8.59
C GLY A 126 6.57 4.92 9.80
N SER A 127 7.47 5.89 9.98
CA SER A 127 7.47 6.79 11.14
C SER A 127 6.68 8.05 10.88
N HIS A 128 5.78 8.41 11.79
CA HIS A 128 5.05 9.66 11.71
C HIS A 128 5.87 10.89 12.15
N LEU A 129 7.07 10.67 12.68
CA LEU A 129 7.97 11.71 13.19
C LEU A 129 9.11 12.04 12.22
N THR A 130 9.26 11.28 11.12
CA THR A 130 10.34 11.54 10.15
C THR A 130 10.26 12.98 9.66
N GLN A 131 11.43 13.61 9.52
CA GLN A 131 11.60 14.92 8.90
C GLN A 131 12.19 14.79 7.47
N ARG A 132 12.47 13.56 7.02
CA ARG A 132 13.03 13.28 5.71
C ARG A 132 11.93 13.38 4.65
N THR A 133 12.07 14.34 3.74
CA THR A 133 11.08 14.59 2.69
C THR A 133 10.80 13.36 1.82
N GLU A 134 11.83 12.61 1.41
CA GLU A 134 11.63 11.39 0.62
C GLU A 134 10.83 10.32 1.37
N ALA A 135 11.06 10.16 2.68
CA ALA A 135 10.31 9.22 3.50
C ALA A 135 8.85 9.66 3.68
N MET A 136 8.60 10.97 3.85
CA MET A 136 7.24 11.53 3.86
C MET A 136 6.51 11.27 2.54
N ILE A 137 7.17 11.46 1.40
CA ILE A 137 6.59 11.22 0.07
C ILE A 137 6.23 9.74 -0.10
N LEU A 138 7.14 8.84 0.28
CA LEU A 138 6.88 7.40 0.21
C LEU A 138 5.72 6.99 1.15
N SER A 139 5.68 7.53 2.37
CA SER A 139 4.56 7.32 3.31
C SER A 139 3.22 7.69 2.68
N ASP A 140 3.13 8.90 2.13
CA ASP A 140 1.91 9.42 1.51
C ASP A 140 1.49 8.61 0.27
N ALA A 141 2.46 8.22 -0.57
CA ALA A 141 2.21 7.38 -1.74
C ALA A 141 1.63 6.00 -1.36
N ARG A 142 2.14 5.39 -0.28
CA ARG A 142 1.65 4.11 0.25
C ARG A 142 0.26 4.25 0.87
N ASN A 143 0.06 5.31 1.66
CA ASN A 143 -1.25 5.60 2.25
C ASN A 143 -2.32 5.85 1.19
N LEU A 144 -1.98 6.47 0.06
CA LEU A 144 -2.89 6.62 -1.07
C LEU A 144 -3.26 5.29 -1.75
N ASP A 145 -2.34 4.32 -1.88
CA ASP A 145 -2.66 3.01 -2.49
C ASP A 145 -3.48 2.11 -1.55
N ASP A 146 -3.44 2.37 -0.25
CA ASP A 146 -4.18 1.65 0.77
C ASP A 146 -5.62 2.18 1.00
N ILE A 147 -6.01 3.27 0.32
CA ILE A 147 -7.35 3.87 0.42
C ILE A 147 -8.05 3.89 -0.94
N GLY A 148 -9.38 3.94 -0.95
CA GLY A 148 -10.19 3.87 -2.17
C GLY A 148 -10.38 2.45 -2.71
N ALA A 149 -10.81 2.37 -3.97
CA ALA A 149 -11.14 1.11 -4.63
C ALA A 149 -9.97 0.10 -4.63
N ILE A 150 -8.75 0.57 -4.93
CA ILE A 150 -7.54 -0.25 -4.91
C ILE A 150 -7.21 -0.71 -3.49
N GLY A 151 -7.38 0.18 -2.49
CA GLY A 151 -7.22 -0.18 -1.08
C GLY A 151 -8.16 -1.31 -0.65
N ILE A 152 -9.42 -1.25 -1.05
CA ILE A 152 -10.41 -2.32 -0.80
C ILE A 152 -10.00 -3.62 -1.50
N LEU A 153 -9.58 -3.57 -2.76
CA LEU A 153 -9.15 -4.77 -3.50
C LEU A 153 -7.93 -5.44 -2.84
N ASN A 154 -6.94 -4.63 -2.45
CA ASN A 154 -5.76 -5.11 -1.74
C ASN A 154 -6.14 -5.74 -0.39
N GLU A 155 -7.09 -5.12 0.33
CA GLU A 155 -7.63 -5.68 1.56
C GLU A 155 -8.36 -7.00 1.31
N TYR A 156 -9.32 -7.05 0.40
CA TYR A 156 -10.05 -8.26 0.04
C TYR A 156 -9.13 -9.41 -0.31
N ARG A 157 -8.09 -9.17 -1.12
CA ARG A 157 -7.11 -10.20 -1.46
C ARG A 157 -6.38 -10.75 -0.23
N ARG A 158 -6.00 -9.89 0.74
CA ARG A 158 -5.41 -10.35 2.01
C ARG A 158 -6.39 -11.22 2.80
N PHE A 159 -7.67 -10.84 2.84
CA PHE A 159 -8.71 -11.65 3.49
C PHE A 159 -8.87 -13.01 2.82
N VAL A 160 -8.91 -13.07 1.49
CA VAL A 160 -9.02 -14.34 0.73
C VAL A 160 -7.84 -15.26 1.00
N ILE A 161 -6.61 -14.74 1.01
CA ILE A 161 -5.41 -15.54 1.34
C ILE A 161 -5.50 -16.07 2.79
N GLY A 162 -6.11 -15.31 3.70
CA GLY A 162 -6.42 -15.72 5.08
C GLY A 162 -7.67 -16.60 5.23
N GLY A 163 -8.28 -17.09 4.14
CA GLY A 163 -9.47 -17.94 4.18
C GLY A 163 -10.77 -17.21 4.53
N LYS A 164 -10.79 -15.88 4.45
CA LYS A 164 -11.96 -15.04 4.74
C LYS A 164 -12.59 -14.54 3.44
N GLY A 165 -13.91 -14.58 3.38
CA GLY A 165 -14.67 -14.06 2.24
C GLY A 165 -15.09 -12.60 2.41
N VAL A 166 -16.07 -12.18 1.60
CA VAL A 166 -16.66 -10.83 1.60
C VAL A 166 -17.14 -10.37 2.98
N GLY A 167 -17.72 -11.27 3.78
CA GLY A 167 -18.19 -10.97 5.14
C GLY A 167 -17.06 -10.49 6.06
N GLY A 168 -15.84 -11.01 5.89
CA GLY A 168 -14.67 -10.57 6.64
C GLY A 168 -14.28 -9.12 6.31
N VAL A 169 -14.34 -8.75 5.03
CA VAL A 169 -14.10 -7.37 4.58
C VAL A 169 -15.15 -6.41 5.12
N LEU A 170 -16.44 -6.76 5.03
CA LEU A 170 -17.52 -5.93 5.56
C LEU A 170 -17.43 -5.74 7.08
N GLN A 171 -17.11 -6.80 7.83
CA GLN A 171 -16.92 -6.73 9.28
C GLN A 171 -15.72 -5.85 9.65
N ASN A 172 -14.61 -5.98 8.93
CA ASN A 172 -13.41 -5.18 9.17
C ASN A 172 -13.65 -3.70 8.81
N TRP A 173 -14.34 -3.42 7.71
CA TRP A 173 -14.75 -2.07 7.36
C TRP A 173 -15.61 -1.44 8.46
N LYS A 174 -16.62 -2.18 8.94
CA LYS A 174 -17.45 -1.74 10.07
C LYS A 174 -16.61 -1.40 11.30
N LYS A 175 -15.64 -2.27 11.67
CA LYS A 175 -14.71 -1.98 12.78
C LYS A 175 -13.92 -0.68 12.54
N LYS A 176 -13.39 -0.46 11.34
CA LYS A 176 -12.67 0.78 11.00
C LYS A 176 -13.54 2.02 11.20
N ILE A 177 -14.82 1.96 10.80
CA ILE A 177 -15.77 3.06 11.03
C ILE A 177 -16.05 3.23 12.53
N ASP A 178 -16.41 2.16 13.21
CA ASP A 178 -16.77 2.18 14.64
C ASP A 178 -15.63 2.72 15.53
N TYR A 179 -14.36 2.47 15.14
CA TYR A 179 -13.17 2.96 15.86
C TYR A 179 -12.61 4.30 15.35
N GLY A 180 -13.27 4.97 14.40
CA GLY A 180 -12.80 6.25 13.86
C GLY A 180 -11.45 6.16 13.11
N TYR A 181 -11.13 4.97 12.59
CA TYR A 181 -9.85 4.67 11.96
C TYR A 181 -9.54 5.61 10.79
N TRP A 182 -10.53 5.87 9.93
CA TRP A 182 -10.33 6.69 8.74
C TRP A 182 -10.13 8.17 9.08
N GLN A 183 -10.84 8.69 10.09
CA GLN A 183 -10.67 10.05 10.59
C GLN A 183 -9.25 10.25 11.12
N MET A 184 -8.77 9.30 11.92
CA MET A 184 -7.39 9.32 12.41
C MET A 184 -6.38 9.21 11.27
N ARG A 185 -6.59 8.29 10.32
CA ARG A 185 -5.69 8.10 9.18
C ARG A 185 -5.62 9.32 8.25
N LEU A 186 -6.74 10.00 8.00
CA LEU A 186 -6.75 11.25 7.22
C LEU A 186 -6.02 12.39 7.96
N LYS A 187 -6.24 12.50 9.27
CA LYS A 187 -5.63 13.55 10.09
C LYS A 187 -4.12 13.36 10.26
N GLU A 188 -3.67 12.14 10.51
CA GLU A 188 -2.29 11.88 10.98
C GLU A 188 -1.43 11.09 9.98
N GLY A 189 -2.07 10.43 9.00
CA GLY A 189 -1.39 9.55 8.04
C GLY A 189 -0.83 10.27 6.82
N PHE A 190 -1.34 11.46 6.47
CA PHE A 190 -0.87 12.23 5.32
C PHE A 190 -0.02 13.41 5.74
N ARG A 191 1.10 13.62 5.04
CA ARG A 191 2.07 14.69 5.28
C ARG A 191 1.76 15.91 4.45
N PHE A 192 1.25 15.71 3.24
CA PHE A 192 0.97 16.76 2.28
C PHE A 192 -0.53 17.03 2.18
N GLU A 193 -0.91 18.31 2.22
CA GLU A 193 -2.32 18.71 2.27
C GLU A 193 -3.06 18.32 0.98
N GLN A 194 -2.41 18.47 -0.18
CA GLN A 194 -3.01 18.08 -1.46
C GLN A 194 -3.24 16.57 -1.55
N VAL A 195 -2.33 15.78 -0.99
CA VAL A 195 -2.45 14.32 -0.91
C VAL A 195 -3.60 13.95 0.03
N ARG A 196 -3.72 14.62 1.18
CA ARG A 196 -4.84 14.42 2.13
C ARG A 196 -6.19 14.66 1.48
N LYS A 197 -6.36 15.76 0.74
CA LYS A 197 -7.61 16.03 -0.01
C LYS A 197 -7.93 14.93 -1.02
N LEU A 198 -6.93 14.44 -1.76
CA LEU A 198 -7.12 13.31 -2.66
C LEU A 198 -7.53 12.03 -1.91
N ALA A 199 -6.97 11.80 -0.73
CA ALA A 199 -7.33 10.66 0.11
C ALA A 199 -8.79 10.72 0.59
N GLU A 200 -9.30 11.91 0.93
CA GLU A 200 -10.72 12.12 1.26
C GLU A 200 -11.63 11.72 0.09
N HIS A 201 -11.30 12.14 -1.14
CA HIS A 201 -12.03 11.73 -2.34
C HIS A 201 -11.99 10.21 -2.56
N ARG A 202 -10.82 9.58 -2.35
CA ARG A 202 -10.69 8.13 -2.45
C ARG A 202 -11.49 7.41 -1.36
N LEU A 203 -11.57 7.95 -0.16
CA LEU A 203 -12.37 7.38 0.92
C LEU A 203 -13.85 7.35 0.56
N ALA A 204 -14.38 8.44 0.00
CA ALA A 204 -15.77 8.48 -0.46
C ALA A 204 -16.06 7.42 -1.53
N ALA A 205 -15.12 7.19 -2.46
CA ALA A 205 -15.25 6.12 -3.44
C ALA A 205 -15.21 4.72 -2.79
N ALA A 206 -14.40 4.53 -1.76
CA ALA A 206 -14.38 3.29 -0.98
C ALA A 206 -15.72 3.05 -0.24
N GLU A 207 -16.28 4.09 0.37
CA GLU A 207 -17.59 4.02 1.03
C GLU A 207 -18.69 3.60 0.06
N TYR A 208 -18.70 4.16 -1.15
CA TYR A 208 -19.65 3.77 -2.19
C TYR A 208 -19.55 2.28 -2.52
N ILE A 209 -18.33 1.77 -2.77
CA ILE A 209 -18.09 0.35 -3.10
C ILE A 209 -18.54 -0.56 -1.96
N ILE A 210 -18.18 -0.24 -0.71
CA ILE A 210 -18.54 -1.08 0.44
C ILE A 210 -20.04 -1.07 0.70
N ASN A 211 -20.71 0.07 0.49
CA ASN A 211 -22.17 0.15 0.63
C ASN A 211 -22.87 -0.72 -0.41
N GLN A 212 -22.44 -0.66 -1.66
CA GLN A 212 -22.98 -1.52 -2.72
C GLN A 212 -22.74 -3.01 -2.40
N LEU A 213 -21.53 -3.36 -1.98
CA LEU A 213 -21.17 -4.72 -1.57
C LEU A 213 -22.05 -5.23 -0.42
N ARG A 214 -22.41 -4.36 0.52
CA ARG A 214 -23.29 -4.68 1.65
C ARG A 214 -24.73 -4.96 1.20
N VAL A 215 -25.23 -4.20 0.23
CA VAL A 215 -26.57 -4.40 -0.36
C VAL A 215 -26.63 -5.76 -1.03
N GLU A 216 -25.71 -6.03 -1.96
CA GLU A 216 -25.68 -7.28 -2.74
C GLU A 216 -25.45 -8.52 -1.86
N THR A 217 -24.57 -8.43 -0.85
CA THR A 217 -24.32 -9.55 0.07
C THR A 217 -25.56 -9.92 0.89
N LYS A 218 -26.48 -8.97 1.09
CA LYS A 218 -27.73 -9.17 1.84
C LYS A 218 -28.95 -9.32 0.92
N ALA A 219 -28.76 -9.24 -0.40
CA ALA A 219 -29.83 -9.24 -1.39
C ALA A 219 -30.93 -8.19 -1.13
N LEU A 220 -30.59 -7.04 -0.52
CA LEU A 220 -31.57 -6.01 -0.17
C LEU A 220 -32.23 -5.41 -1.42
N ASP A 221 -31.48 -5.29 -2.50
CA ASP A 221 -31.96 -4.90 -3.83
C ASP A 221 -32.99 -5.88 -4.40
N VAL A 222 -32.84 -7.18 -4.14
CA VAL A 222 -33.81 -8.21 -4.55
C VAL A 222 -35.06 -8.20 -3.66
N GLU A 223 -34.89 -7.94 -2.35
CA GLU A 223 -36.02 -7.78 -1.42
C GLU A 223 -36.92 -6.61 -1.85
N GLU A 224 -36.34 -5.48 -2.27
CA GLU A 224 -37.07 -4.30 -2.76
C GLU A 224 -37.96 -4.63 -3.98
N LEU A 225 -37.46 -5.43 -4.95
CA LEU A 225 -38.26 -5.88 -6.10
C LEU A 225 -39.49 -6.69 -5.68
N SER A 226 -39.40 -7.44 -4.58
CA SER A 226 -40.49 -8.26 -4.08
C SER A 226 -41.53 -7.44 -3.32
N ALA A 227 -41.11 -6.39 -2.60
CA ALA A 227 -42.01 -5.50 -1.87
C ALA A 227 -42.91 -4.68 -2.81
N ASP A 228 -42.37 -4.21 -3.94
CA ASP A 228 -43.12 -3.44 -4.94
C ASP A 228 -44.14 -4.30 -5.71
N SER A 229 -43.96 -5.62 -5.74
CA SER A 229 -44.90 -6.55 -6.37
C SER A 229 -46.14 -6.88 -5.53
N VAL A 230 -46.17 -6.49 -4.24
CA VAL A 230 -47.31 -6.71 -3.32
C VAL A 230 -48.27 -5.51 -3.30
N LEU A 231 -47.88 -4.37 -3.88
CA LEU A 231 -48.66 -3.13 -3.92
C LEU A 231 -49.40 -2.89 -5.25
N VAL A 232 -49.51 -3.91 -6.12
CA VAL A 232 -50.27 -3.88 -7.39
C VAL A 232 -51.45 -4.83 -7.35
#